data_AF-A0A2V3IQ41-F1
#
_entry.id   AF-A0A2V3IQ41-F1
#
_cell.length_a   1.000
_cell.length_b   1.000
_cell.length_c   1.000
_cell.angle_alpha   90.00
_cell.angle_beta   90.00
_cell.angle_gamma   90.00
#
_symmetry.space_group_name_H-M   'P 1'
#
loop_
_entity.id
_entity.type
_entity.pdbx_description
1 polymer ?
#
loop_
_entity_poly.entity_id
_entity_poly.type
_entity_poly.pdbx_seq_one_letter_code
_entity_poly.pdbx_strand_id
1 'polypeptide(L)'
;MSTNSSSADFEIGLYYEPNKKPLARRATNAPFKQAAALLTIWSVLVINEGAVRFVTTNPSVGSLLNGRPATLVPFLAALFEVVFGFIGLFVGLAAFVLNEHSVRVTKAAMLIQSVLGYYVFAVFVFLLPSFAIADLEKPLMSGLNLSQSRFLLVMSIFTSFHFCLALQGGQFVWMARLVSIASARDVLSAKSRHKTRAMFWNLNLAFAGLWILLTGSVINATVGSGRLQEPFAVAPNIVVLPVLTIVTGIVMLSWGLFGFHLARRERAPSPLYFVVCAAVYVLAFLNFTIVQLGLVDSSAAGVSGADGAAAVHAALIFMVTTMGAYFANLASRERRGLSV
;
A
#
# COMPACT_ATOMS: atom_id res chain seq x y z
N MET A 1 -41.19 -39.85 -50.07
CA MET A 1 -41.09 -38.79 -51.10
C MET A 1 -41.67 -37.51 -50.52
N SER A 2 -40.99 -36.39 -50.78
CA SER A 2 -41.34 -35.02 -50.41
C SER A 2 -42.73 -34.63 -50.95
N THR A 3 -43.42 -33.55 -50.54
CA THR A 3 -42.96 -32.16 -50.31
C THR A 3 -44.13 -31.32 -49.72
N ASN A 4 -43.78 -30.41 -48.80
CA ASN A 4 -44.24 -29.02 -48.57
C ASN A 4 -45.64 -28.53 -48.98
N SER A 5 -46.32 -27.86 -48.04
CA SER A 5 -46.73 -26.43 -48.16
C SER A 5 -47.03 -25.85 -46.77
N SER A 6 -46.19 -24.92 -46.29
CA SER A 6 -46.48 -23.49 -46.08
C SER A 6 -47.45 -23.16 -44.93
N SER A 7 -46.88 -22.76 -43.79
CA SER A 7 -47.40 -21.62 -43.01
C SER A 7 -46.21 -20.86 -42.45
N ALA A 8 -46.04 -19.66 -42.97
CA ALA A 8 -45.09 -18.66 -42.51
C ALA A 8 -45.81 -17.80 -41.48
N ASP A 9 -45.60 -18.07 -40.20
CA ASP A 9 -45.91 -17.13 -39.13
C ASP A 9 -44.59 -16.64 -38.53
N PHE A 10 -44.15 -15.52 -39.11
CA PHE A 10 -43.01 -14.74 -38.69
C PHE A 10 -43.47 -13.81 -37.55
N GLU A 11 -43.52 -14.34 -36.32
CA GLU A 11 -43.64 -13.51 -35.12
C GLU A 11 -42.28 -12.86 -34.82
N ILE A 12 -42.04 -11.71 -35.45
CA ILE A 12 -41.18 -10.67 -34.87
C ILE A 12 -41.95 -10.06 -33.70
N GLY A 13 -41.40 -10.17 -32.50
CA GLY A 13 -41.79 -9.26 -31.42
C GLY A 13 -41.73 -9.87 -30.04
N LEU A 14 -40.54 -9.90 -29.46
CA LEU A 14 -40.37 -9.67 -28.02
C LEU A 14 -38.95 -9.14 -27.80
N TYR A 15 -38.86 -7.81 -27.85
CA TYR A 15 -37.75 -7.08 -27.27
C TYR A 15 -37.63 -7.49 -25.80
N TYR A 16 -36.64 -8.31 -25.50
CA TYR A 16 -36.18 -8.53 -24.14
C TYR A 16 -35.48 -7.25 -23.70
N GLU A 17 -36.24 -6.29 -23.15
CA GLU A 17 -35.64 -5.13 -22.50
C GLU A 17 -34.82 -5.63 -21.29
N PRO A 18 -33.50 -5.37 -21.26
CA PRO A 18 -32.67 -5.83 -20.17
C PRO A 18 -33.00 -4.98 -18.95
N ASN A 19 -33.71 -5.61 -18.03
CA ASN A 19 -33.82 -5.33 -16.61
C ASN A 19 -32.77 -4.30 -16.11
N LYS A 20 -33.09 -2.99 -16.20
CA LYS A 20 -32.28 -1.86 -15.68
C LYS A 20 -32.38 -1.72 -14.15
N LYS A 21 -32.86 -2.74 -13.43
CA LYS A 21 -33.10 -2.68 -11.97
C LYS A 21 -32.20 -3.52 -11.02
N PRO A 22 -31.05 -4.14 -11.41
CA PRO A 22 -30.16 -4.78 -10.43
C PRO A 22 -29.05 -3.87 -9.87
N LEU A 23 -28.73 -2.74 -10.51
CA LEU A 23 -27.63 -1.85 -10.09
C LEU A 23 -28.02 -0.92 -8.92
N ALA A 24 -29.22 -0.34 -8.95
CA ALA A 24 -29.70 0.60 -7.93
C ALA A 24 -29.81 -0.03 -6.53
N ARG A 25 -30.17 -1.32 -6.45
CA ARG A 25 -30.29 -2.06 -5.18
C ARG A 25 -28.93 -2.53 -4.61
N ARG A 26 -27.86 -2.53 -5.43
CA ARG A 26 -26.51 -2.93 -5.01
C ARG A 26 -25.66 -1.76 -4.54
N ALA A 27 -25.87 -0.55 -5.09
CA ALA A 27 -25.18 0.68 -4.68
C ALA A 27 -25.47 1.10 -3.23
N THR A 28 -26.60 0.65 -2.66
CA THR A 28 -27.01 0.92 -1.27
C THR A 28 -26.58 -0.15 -0.26
N ASN A 29 -25.94 -1.24 -0.70
CA ASN A 29 -25.50 -2.30 0.21
C ASN A 29 -24.29 -1.85 1.05
N ALA A 30 -24.34 -2.07 2.36
CA ALA A 30 -23.27 -1.66 3.29
C ALA A 30 -21.86 -2.15 2.89
N PRO A 31 -21.66 -3.40 2.40
CA PRO A 31 -20.35 -3.84 1.90
C PRO A 31 -19.84 -3.04 0.70
N PHE A 32 -20.74 -2.63 -0.20
CA PHE A 32 -20.41 -1.82 -1.37
C PHE A 32 -19.94 -0.43 -0.95
N LYS A 33 -20.73 0.25 -0.10
CA LYS A 33 -20.36 1.57 0.45
C LYS A 33 -19.07 1.53 1.25
N GLN A 34 -18.83 0.46 2.02
CA GLN A 34 -17.58 0.27 2.73
C GLN A 34 -16.40 0.14 1.75
N ALA A 35 -16.51 -0.65 0.68
CA ALA A 35 -15.45 -0.77 -0.31
C ALA A 35 -15.16 0.56 -1.03
N ALA A 36 -16.19 1.34 -1.33
CA ALA A 36 -16.06 2.65 -1.96
C ALA A 36 -15.40 3.69 -1.04
N ALA A 37 -15.79 3.72 0.24
CA ALA A 37 -15.19 4.57 1.25
C ALA A 37 -13.71 4.21 1.48
N LEU A 38 -13.40 2.91 1.59
CA LEU A 38 -12.02 2.45 1.73
C LEU A 38 -11.18 2.79 0.51
N LEU A 39 -11.70 2.63 -0.72
CA LEU A 39 -11.02 3.06 -1.93
C LEU A 39 -10.72 4.56 -1.89
N THR A 40 -11.70 5.38 -1.51
CA THR A 40 -11.56 6.84 -1.40
C THR A 40 -10.44 7.21 -0.44
N ILE A 41 -10.45 6.65 0.78
CA ILE A 41 -9.41 6.90 1.79
C ILE A 41 -8.05 6.43 1.29
N TRP A 42 -7.96 5.23 0.72
CA TRP A 42 -6.70 4.69 0.18
C TRP A 42 -6.13 5.56 -0.92
N SER A 43 -7.00 6.08 -1.80
CA SER A 43 -6.60 6.95 -2.89
C SER A 43 -6.08 8.32 -2.42
N VAL A 44 -6.68 8.91 -1.38
CA VAL A 44 -6.12 10.13 -0.77
C VAL A 44 -4.71 9.88 -0.24
N LEU A 45 -4.51 8.75 0.43
CA LEU A 45 -3.22 8.36 0.96
C LEU A 45 -2.17 8.09 -0.14
N VAL A 46 -2.57 7.46 -1.26
CA VAL A 46 -1.74 7.31 -2.47
C VAL A 46 -1.37 8.66 -3.08
N ILE A 47 -2.32 9.59 -3.19
CA ILE A 47 -2.06 10.94 -3.71
C ILE A 47 -1.05 11.66 -2.82
N ASN A 48 -1.20 11.57 -1.49
CA ASN A 48 -0.28 12.21 -0.56
C ASN A 48 1.16 11.70 -0.75
N GLU A 49 1.35 10.37 -0.80
CA GLU A 49 2.67 9.76 -1.03
C GLU A 49 3.26 10.13 -2.39
N GLY A 50 2.45 10.07 -3.46
CA GLY A 50 2.87 10.48 -4.79
C GLY A 50 3.25 11.97 -4.88
N ALA A 51 2.47 12.84 -4.23
CA ALA A 51 2.69 14.29 -4.23
C ALA A 51 3.98 14.65 -3.49
N VAL A 52 4.25 14.01 -2.36
CA VAL A 52 5.51 14.18 -1.62
C VAL A 52 6.70 13.81 -2.52
N ARG A 53 6.67 12.62 -3.15
CA ARG A 53 7.74 12.19 -4.08
C ARG A 53 7.87 13.13 -5.29
N PHE A 54 6.76 13.65 -5.78
CA PHE A 54 6.70 14.53 -6.94
C PHE A 54 7.37 15.87 -6.65
N VAL A 55 7.02 16.52 -5.54
CA VAL A 55 7.62 17.81 -5.14
C VAL A 55 9.10 17.68 -4.81
N THR A 56 9.52 16.54 -4.26
CA THR A 56 10.95 16.29 -3.98
C THR A 56 11.79 15.94 -5.21
N THR A 57 11.16 15.62 -6.35
CA THR A 57 11.89 15.27 -7.56
C THR A 57 12.03 16.48 -8.47
N ASN A 58 13.25 16.99 -8.64
CA ASN A 58 13.53 18.08 -9.58
C ASN A 58 13.96 17.53 -10.96
N PRO A 59 13.09 17.55 -11.98
CA PRO A 59 13.42 16.99 -13.29
C PRO A 59 14.46 17.84 -14.05
N SER A 60 14.64 19.13 -13.70
CA SER A 60 15.50 20.06 -14.44
C SER A 60 16.99 19.97 -14.09
N VAL A 61 17.36 19.16 -13.09
CA VAL A 61 18.74 19.09 -12.57
C VAL A 61 19.51 17.86 -13.09
N GLY A 62 18.89 17.00 -13.91
CA GLY A 62 19.52 15.77 -14.41
C GLY A 62 19.90 15.83 -15.88
N SER A 63 21.20 15.76 -16.18
CA SER A 63 21.67 15.34 -17.50
C SER A 63 21.83 13.80 -17.56
N LEU A 64 21.78 13.25 -18.78
CA LEU A 64 22.14 11.86 -19.09
C LEU A 64 23.67 11.68 -18.90
N LEU A 65 24.13 11.61 -17.66
CA LEU A 65 25.52 11.27 -17.35
C LEU A 65 25.62 9.79 -16.93
N ASN A 66 26.38 9.02 -17.71
CA ASN A 66 26.93 7.70 -17.36
C ASN A 66 25.92 6.59 -17.03
N GLY A 67 24.92 6.36 -17.89
CA GLY A 67 24.04 5.18 -17.76
C GLY A 67 23.08 5.21 -16.56
N ARG A 68 22.96 6.35 -15.87
CA ARG A 68 22.05 6.57 -14.76
C ARG A 68 20.63 6.88 -15.24
N PRO A 69 19.59 6.53 -14.46
CA PRO A 69 18.21 6.87 -14.82
C PRO A 69 18.09 8.39 -14.83
N ALA A 70 17.64 8.94 -15.96
CA ALA A 70 17.36 10.37 -16.06
C ALA A 70 16.44 10.81 -14.91
N THR A 71 16.61 12.01 -14.38
CA THR A 71 15.72 12.60 -13.35
C THR A 71 14.24 12.60 -13.75
N LEU A 72 13.98 12.48 -15.05
CA LEU A 72 12.65 12.24 -15.61
C LEU A 72 12.01 10.92 -15.14
N VAL A 73 12.78 9.86 -14.90
CA VAL A 73 12.28 8.54 -14.47
C VAL A 73 11.61 8.58 -13.09
N PRO A 74 12.27 9.03 -12.00
CA PRO A 74 11.61 9.20 -10.70
C PRO A 74 10.49 10.25 -10.76
N PHE A 75 10.62 11.27 -11.60
CA PHE A 75 9.59 12.30 -11.75
C PHE A 75 8.30 11.73 -12.33
N LEU A 76 8.40 10.96 -13.43
CA LEU A 76 7.27 10.28 -14.05
C LEU A 76 6.66 9.24 -13.11
N ALA A 77 7.48 8.53 -12.32
CA ALA A 77 6.98 7.57 -11.34
C ALA A 77 6.12 8.28 -10.27
N ALA A 78 6.62 9.38 -9.69
CA ALA A 78 5.83 10.16 -8.73
C ALA A 78 4.54 10.71 -9.35
N LEU A 79 4.62 11.25 -10.57
CA LEU A 79 3.46 11.74 -11.31
C LEU A 79 2.42 10.65 -11.54
N PHE A 80 2.84 9.45 -11.95
CA PHE A 80 1.94 8.33 -12.17
C PHE A 80 1.26 7.87 -10.88
N GLU A 81 1.97 7.90 -9.75
CA GLU A 81 1.39 7.61 -8.43
C GLU A 81 0.26 8.58 -8.08
N VAL A 82 0.47 9.88 -8.33
CA VAL A 82 -0.58 10.91 -8.19
C VAL A 82 -1.75 10.64 -9.14
N VAL A 83 -1.47 10.36 -10.42
CA VAL A 83 -2.50 10.12 -11.46
C VAL A 83 -3.39 8.92 -11.12
N PHE A 84 -2.81 7.75 -10.81
CA PHE A 84 -3.64 6.60 -10.45
C PHE A 84 -4.30 6.77 -9.08
N GLY A 85 -3.71 7.56 -8.18
CA GLY A 85 -4.33 8.03 -6.95
C GLY A 85 -5.65 8.76 -7.23
N PHE A 86 -5.63 9.77 -8.12
CA PHE A 86 -6.83 10.51 -8.55
C PHE A 86 -7.86 9.62 -9.25
N ILE A 87 -7.43 8.70 -10.12
CA ILE A 87 -8.34 7.76 -10.78
C ILE A 87 -9.13 6.96 -9.73
N GLY A 88 -8.45 6.40 -8.72
CA GLY A 88 -9.13 5.68 -7.66
C GLY A 88 -10.00 6.56 -6.78
N LEU A 89 -9.59 7.81 -6.53
CA LEU A 89 -10.39 8.79 -5.79
C LEU A 89 -11.72 9.06 -6.50
N PHE A 90 -11.68 9.33 -7.81
CA PHE A 90 -12.89 9.58 -8.59
C PHE A 90 -13.80 8.35 -8.65
N VAL A 91 -13.24 7.15 -8.85
CA VAL A 91 -14.03 5.90 -8.81
C VAL A 91 -14.65 5.69 -7.43
N GLY A 92 -13.89 5.92 -6.36
CA GLY A 92 -14.35 5.81 -4.98
C GLY A 92 -15.47 6.79 -4.64
N LEU A 93 -15.27 8.08 -4.94
CA LEU A 93 -16.25 9.14 -4.68
C LEU A 93 -17.52 9.00 -5.53
N ALA A 94 -17.41 8.64 -6.81
CA ALA A 94 -18.58 8.37 -7.64
C ALA A 94 -19.45 7.25 -7.03
N ALA A 95 -18.82 6.14 -6.62
CA ALA A 95 -19.53 5.04 -5.99
C ALA A 95 -20.04 5.39 -4.57
N PHE A 96 -19.27 6.13 -3.78
CA PHE A 96 -19.56 6.43 -2.38
C PHE A 96 -20.55 7.57 -2.19
N VAL A 97 -20.38 8.68 -2.90
CA VAL A 97 -21.20 9.90 -2.75
C VAL A 97 -22.34 9.91 -3.77
N LEU A 98 -22.03 9.69 -5.04
CA LEU A 98 -22.99 9.87 -6.14
C LEU A 98 -23.85 8.62 -6.40
N ASN A 99 -23.53 7.48 -5.78
CA ASN A 99 -24.10 6.17 -6.12
C ASN A 99 -23.89 5.77 -7.60
N GLU A 100 -22.92 6.39 -8.27
CA GLU A 100 -22.60 6.12 -9.66
C GLU A 100 -21.43 5.17 -9.74
N HIS A 101 -21.66 3.97 -10.28
CA HIS A 101 -20.60 2.97 -10.42
C HIS A 101 -20.72 2.22 -11.74
N SER A 102 -19.61 2.19 -12.47
CA SER A 102 -19.44 1.39 -13.68
C SER A 102 -18.37 0.33 -13.47
N VAL A 103 -18.76 -0.94 -13.64
CA VAL A 103 -17.83 -2.09 -13.59
C VAL A 103 -16.74 -1.98 -14.65
N ARG A 104 -17.07 -1.48 -15.85
CA ARG A 104 -16.10 -1.34 -16.95
C ARG A 104 -15.06 -0.28 -16.62
N VAL A 105 -15.49 0.88 -16.11
CA VAL A 105 -14.60 1.97 -15.69
C VAL A 105 -13.69 1.51 -14.57
N THR A 106 -14.23 0.83 -13.56
CA THR A 106 -13.42 0.32 -12.43
C THR A 106 -12.40 -0.72 -12.89
N LYS A 107 -12.75 -1.62 -13.82
CA LYS A 107 -11.79 -2.57 -14.41
C LYS A 107 -10.70 -1.89 -15.23
N ALA A 108 -11.04 -0.86 -16.00
CA ALA A 108 -10.05 -0.06 -16.73
C ALA A 108 -9.11 0.67 -15.76
N ALA A 109 -9.66 1.27 -14.70
CA ALA A 109 -8.89 1.88 -13.62
C ALA A 109 -7.93 0.88 -12.96
N MET A 110 -8.38 -0.35 -12.67
CA MET A 110 -7.52 -1.41 -12.14
C MET A 110 -6.37 -1.76 -13.07
N LEU A 111 -6.61 -1.84 -14.39
CA LEU A 111 -5.57 -2.13 -15.37
C LEU A 111 -4.52 -1.00 -15.41
N ILE A 112 -4.98 0.25 -15.51
CA ILE A 112 -4.11 1.44 -15.51
C ILE A 112 -3.28 1.48 -14.21
N GLN A 113 -3.94 1.33 -13.06
CA GLN A 113 -3.31 1.33 -11.75
C GLN A 113 -2.30 0.18 -11.60
N SER A 114 -2.56 -0.99 -12.18
CA SER A 114 -1.62 -2.11 -12.15
C SER A 114 -0.37 -1.81 -12.97
N VAL A 115 -0.53 -1.35 -14.22
CA VAL A 115 0.60 -1.06 -15.11
C VAL A 115 1.45 0.09 -14.57
N LEU A 116 0.81 1.21 -14.21
CA LEU A 116 1.50 2.36 -13.63
C LEU A 116 2.08 2.03 -12.26
N GLY A 117 1.35 1.30 -11.42
CA GLY A 117 1.81 0.84 -10.11
C GLY A 117 3.09 0.01 -10.21
N TYR A 118 3.16 -0.95 -11.12
CA TYR A 118 4.39 -1.73 -11.35
C TYR A 118 5.58 -0.85 -11.72
N TYR A 119 5.37 0.16 -12.57
CA TYR A 119 6.43 1.12 -12.91
C TYR A 119 6.89 1.91 -11.67
N VAL A 120 5.96 2.48 -10.91
CA VAL A 120 6.25 3.21 -9.66
C VAL A 120 6.99 2.33 -8.66
N PHE A 121 6.53 1.09 -8.51
CA PHE A 121 7.16 0.08 -7.64
C PHE A 121 8.59 -0.21 -8.08
N ALA A 122 8.82 -0.47 -9.37
CA ALA A 122 10.14 -0.76 -9.91
C ALA A 122 11.11 0.41 -9.68
N VAL A 123 10.65 1.64 -9.90
CA VAL A 123 11.50 2.84 -9.76
C VAL A 123 11.86 3.11 -8.30
N PHE A 124 10.87 3.21 -7.40
CA PHE A 124 11.13 3.64 -6.01
C PHE A 124 11.62 2.53 -5.09
N VAL A 125 11.27 1.26 -5.35
CA VAL A 125 11.68 0.14 -4.48
C VAL A 125 13.01 -0.46 -4.94
N PHE A 126 13.26 -0.54 -6.25
CA PHE A 126 14.44 -1.23 -6.77
C PHE A 126 15.42 -0.30 -7.45
N LEU A 127 14.99 0.43 -8.50
CA LEU A 127 15.91 1.17 -9.37
C LEU A 127 16.72 2.21 -8.61
N LEU A 128 16.07 3.19 -7.95
CA LEU A 128 16.78 4.26 -7.24
C LEU A 128 17.62 3.70 -6.08
N PRO A 129 17.09 2.81 -5.21
CA PRO A 129 17.90 2.25 -4.14
C PRO A 129 19.08 1.41 -4.62
N SER A 130 18.96 0.68 -5.74
CA SER A 130 20.08 -0.08 -6.31
C SER A 130 21.22 0.82 -6.77
N PHE A 131 20.92 1.96 -7.40
CA PHE A 131 21.95 2.95 -7.73
C PHE A 131 22.54 3.59 -6.46
N ALA A 132 21.72 3.90 -5.46
CA ALA A 132 22.21 4.42 -4.18
C ALA A 132 23.18 3.44 -3.48
N ILE A 133 22.98 2.13 -3.63
CA ILE A 133 23.91 1.11 -3.12
C ILE A 133 25.20 1.05 -3.95
N ALA A 134 25.08 1.08 -5.28
CA ALA A 134 26.21 0.96 -6.20
C ALA A 134 27.14 2.17 -6.14
N ASP A 135 26.57 3.38 -6.06
CA ASP A 135 27.29 4.66 -5.98
C ASP A 135 27.76 4.98 -4.53
N LEU A 136 27.47 4.12 -3.55
CA LEU A 136 27.92 4.34 -2.18
C LEU A 136 29.43 4.10 -2.06
N GLU A 137 30.18 5.20 -1.96
CA GLU A 137 31.64 5.21 -1.79
C GLU A 137 32.08 5.42 -0.33
N LYS A 138 31.21 6.01 0.51
CA LYS A 138 31.49 6.33 1.91
C LYS A 138 30.37 5.80 2.82
N PRO A 139 30.66 5.51 4.10
CA PRO A 139 29.63 5.14 5.06
C PRO A 139 28.53 6.20 5.16
N LEU A 140 27.29 5.75 5.40
CA LEU A 140 26.11 6.63 5.49
C LEU A 140 26.08 7.50 6.75
N MET A 141 26.80 7.11 7.80
CA MET A 141 26.89 7.82 9.05
C MET A 141 28.18 7.46 9.79
N SER A 142 28.57 8.30 10.74
CA SER A 142 29.66 8.02 11.68
C SER A 142 29.38 6.74 12.49
N GLY A 143 30.40 5.90 12.67
CA GLY A 143 30.27 4.61 13.37
C GLY A 143 29.89 3.41 12.50
N LEU A 144 29.48 3.62 11.24
CA LEU A 144 29.29 2.55 10.27
C LEU A 144 30.51 2.37 9.36
N ASN A 145 30.72 1.14 8.93
CA ASN A 145 31.56 0.85 7.76
C ASN A 145 30.71 0.80 6.47
N LEU A 146 31.39 0.66 5.33
CA LEU A 146 30.73 0.65 4.03
C LEU A 146 29.79 -0.56 3.84
N SER A 147 30.19 -1.75 4.31
CA SER A 147 29.37 -2.97 4.15
C SER A 147 28.10 -2.91 5.01
N GLN A 148 28.17 -2.38 6.23
CA GLN A 148 27.02 -2.13 7.09
C GLN A 148 26.07 -1.10 6.47
N SER A 149 26.61 -0.04 5.88
CA SER A 149 25.80 0.97 5.19
C SER A 149 25.04 0.39 3.99
N ARG A 150 25.71 -0.45 3.17
CA ARG A 150 25.06 -1.17 2.07
C ARG A 150 24.00 -2.16 2.58
N PHE A 151 24.28 -2.86 3.68
CA PHE A 151 23.30 -3.74 4.32
C PHE A 151 22.05 -2.98 4.77
N LEU A 152 22.19 -1.82 5.42
CA LEU A 152 21.06 -0.99 5.85
C LEU A 152 20.24 -0.43 4.67
N LEU A 153 20.88 -0.12 3.53
CA LEU A 153 20.17 0.22 2.30
C LEU A 153 19.33 -0.96 1.79
N VAL A 154 19.87 -2.18 1.82
CA VAL A 154 19.12 -3.40 1.46
C VAL A 154 17.93 -3.64 2.39
N MET A 155 18.09 -3.45 3.71
CA MET A 155 16.96 -3.53 4.65
C MET A 155 15.88 -2.48 4.36
N SER A 156 16.30 -1.29 3.91
CA SER A 156 15.38 -0.22 3.51
C SER A 156 14.63 -0.56 2.22
N ILE A 157 15.27 -1.22 1.25
CA ILE A 157 14.58 -1.78 0.06
C ILE A 157 13.48 -2.75 0.48
N PHE A 158 13.77 -3.68 1.38
CA PHE A 158 12.78 -4.65 1.84
C PHE A 158 11.65 -3.98 2.65
N THR A 159 11.95 -2.97 3.45
CA THR A 159 10.93 -2.20 4.17
C THR A 159 10.03 -1.45 3.17
N SER A 160 10.62 -0.76 2.19
CA SER A 160 9.92 -0.10 1.07
C SER A 160 9.03 -1.06 0.31
N PHE A 161 9.52 -2.28 0.03
CA PHE A 161 8.77 -3.30 -0.69
C PHE A 161 7.43 -3.59 0.00
N HIS A 162 7.44 -3.86 1.31
CA HIS A 162 6.22 -4.20 2.05
C HIS A 162 5.27 -3.01 2.20
N PHE A 163 5.80 -1.80 2.32
CA PHE A 163 5.02 -0.56 2.42
C PHE A 163 4.36 -0.22 1.09
N CYS A 164 5.12 -0.19 -0.01
CA CYS A 164 4.61 0.06 -1.35
C CYS A 164 3.62 -1.04 -1.79
N LEU A 165 3.85 -2.29 -1.39
CA LEU A 165 2.90 -3.38 -1.64
C LEU A 165 1.55 -3.13 -0.96
N ALA A 166 1.54 -2.61 0.26
CA ALA A 166 0.30 -2.23 0.95
C ALA A 166 -0.36 -0.99 0.33
N LEU A 167 0.44 0.01 -0.05
CA LEU A 167 -0.03 1.24 -0.70
C LEU A 167 -0.77 0.95 -2.00
N GLN A 168 -0.05 0.37 -2.97
CA GLN A 168 -0.58 0.15 -4.31
C GLN A 168 -1.51 -1.08 -4.35
N GLY A 169 -1.16 -2.14 -3.63
CA GLY A 169 -1.97 -3.35 -3.57
C GLY A 169 -3.32 -3.12 -2.87
N GLY A 170 -3.38 -2.25 -1.86
CA GLY A 170 -4.63 -1.94 -1.18
C GLY A 170 -5.63 -1.19 -2.08
N GLN A 171 -5.16 -0.23 -2.89
CA GLN A 171 -6.02 0.47 -3.85
C GLN A 171 -6.64 -0.50 -4.87
N PHE A 172 -5.82 -1.43 -5.39
CA PHE A 172 -6.29 -2.48 -6.30
C PHE A 172 -7.31 -3.39 -5.63
N VAL A 173 -7.04 -3.79 -4.39
CA VAL A 173 -7.92 -4.66 -3.60
C VAL A 173 -9.30 -4.05 -3.40
N TRP A 174 -9.39 -2.74 -3.15
CA TRP A 174 -10.68 -2.06 -2.99
C TRP A 174 -11.44 -1.90 -4.30
N MET A 175 -10.76 -1.56 -5.39
CA MET A 175 -11.38 -1.57 -6.73
C MET A 175 -11.90 -2.96 -7.09
N ALA A 176 -11.09 -3.99 -6.87
CA ALA A 176 -11.46 -5.36 -7.18
C ALA A 176 -12.66 -5.82 -6.33
N ARG A 177 -12.72 -5.42 -5.05
CA ARG A 177 -13.89 -5.68 -4.18
C ARG A 177 -15.14 -4.95 -4.67
N LEU A 178 -15.05 -3.70 -5.11
CA LEU A 178 -16.18 -2.98 -5.72
C LEU A 178 -16.71 -3.73 -6.95
N VAL A 179 -15.82 -4.20 -7.82
CA VAL A 179 -16.24 -4.98 -8.99
C VAL A 179 -16.85 -6.32 -8.57
N SER A 180 -16.27 -7.03 -7.61
CA SER A 180 -16.80 -8.31 -7.14
C SER A 180 -18.22 -8.18 -6.59
N ILE A 181 -18.47 -7.16 -5.75
CA ILE A 181 -19.79 -6.89 -5.19
C ILE A 181 -20.78 -6.45 -6.30
N ALA A 182 -20.37 -5.56 -7.20
CA ALA A 182 -21.24 -5.03 -8.24
C ALA A 182 -21.61 -6.07 -9.31
N SER A 183 -20.66 -6.93 -9.69
CA SER A 183 -20.84 -7.91 -10.77
C SER A 183 -21.34 -9.27 -10.28
N ALA A 184 -21.37 -9.52 -8.96
CA ALA A 184 -21.61 -10.84 -8.36
C ALA A 184 -20.68 -11.95 -8.93
N ARG A 185 -19.59 -11.55 -9.58
CA ARG A 185 -18.50 -12.42 -10.01
C ARG A 185 -17.30 -12.01 -9.22
N ASP A 186 -16.73 -12.93 -8.45
CA ASP A 186 -15.53 -12.59 -7.73
C ASP A 186 -14.36 -12.48 -8.72
N VAL A 187 -13.96 -11.24 -9.02
CA VAL A 187 -12.83 -10.93 -9.92
C VAL A 187 -11.52 -11.50 -9.38
N LEU A 188 -11.50 -11.86 -8.10
CA LEU A 188 -10.36 -12.40 -7.39
C LEU A 188 -10.56 -13.89 -7.02
N SER A 189 -11.65 -14.52 -7.48
CA SER A 189 -11.87 -15.97 -7.31
C SER A 189 -11.34 -16.76 -8.51
N ALA A 190 -10.13 -17.26 -8.35
CA ALA A 190 -9.88 -18.65 -8.71
C ALA A 190 -9.85 -19.57 -7.47
N LYS A 191 -9.59 -19.04 -6.26
CA LYS A 191 -9.63 -19.77 -4.95
C LYS A 191 -9.35 -18.90 -3.69
N SER A 192 -9.35 -17.55 -3.77
CA SER A 192 -8.84 -16.70 -2.66
C SER A 192 -9.92 -16.27 -1.64
N ARG A 193 -10.18 -17.10 -0.62
CA ARG A 193 -11.01 -16.72 0.55
C ARG A 193 -10.41 -15.50 1.29
N HIS A 194 -11.24 -14.71 1.99
CA HIS A 194 -10.78 -13.61 2.85
C HIS A 194 -9.71 -14.05 3.87
N LYS A 195 -9.74 -15.32 4.28
CA LYS A 195 -8.69 -15.98 5.08
C LYS A 195 -7.29 -15.81 4.48
N THR A 196 -7.10 -16.13 3.19
CA THR A 196 -5.79 -16.09 2.55
C THR A 196 -5.26 -14.66 2.50
N ARG A 197 -6.15 -13.68 2.29
CA ARG A 197 -5.80 -12.25 2.33
C ARG A 197 -5.42 -11.81 3.73
N ALA A 198 -6.16 -12.26 4.74
CA ALA A 198 -5.81 -11.98 6.13
C ALA A 198 -4.42 -12.52 6.45
N MET A 199 -4.11 -13.76 6.04
CA MET A 199 -2.78 -14.34 6.20
C MET A 199 -1.70 -13.53 5.47
N PHE A 200 -1.93 -13.20 4.19
CA PHE A 200 -0.99 -12.44 3.37
C PHE A 200 -0.68 -11.06 3.95
N TRP A 201 -1.70 -10.27 4.29
CA TRP A 201 -1.49 -8.90 4.77
C TRP A 201 -0.92 -8.85 6.19
N ASN A 202 -1.25 -9.81 7.06
CA ASN A 202 -0.61 -9.92 8.36
C ASN A 202 0.86 -10.36 8.24
N LEU A 203 1.18 -11.24 7.29
CA LEU A 203 2.56 -11.62 7.01
C LEU A 203 3.37 -10.47 6.38
N ASN A 204 2.73 -9.64 5.55
CA ASN A 204 3.31 -8.41 5.02
C ASN A 204 3.73 -7.45 6.15
N LEU A 205 2.85 -7.26 7.14
CA LEU A 205 3.18 -6.50 8.36
C LEU A 205 4.34 -7.13 9.13
N ALA A 206 4.32 -8.46 9.28
CA ALA A 206 5.34 -9.19 10.01
C ALA A 206 6.73 -8.99 9.40
N PHE A 207 6.84 -9.15 8.07
CA PHE A 207 8.10 -8.94 7.37
C PHE A 207 8.54 -7.48 7.38
N ALA A 208 7.63 -6.51 7.24
CA ALA A 208 7.99 -5.11 7.43
C ALA A 208 8.61 -4.87 8.82
N GLY A 209 8.00 -5.42 9.88
CA GLY A 209 8.53 -5.37 11.24
C GLY A 209 9.91 -6.04 11.39
N LEU A 210 10.14 -7.16 10.70
CA LEU A 210 11.44 -7.85 10.70
C LEU A 210 12.55 -6.96 10.15
N TRP A 211 12.34 -6.30 9.01
CA TRP A 211 13.36 -5.45 8.40
C TRP A 211 13.64 -4.20 9.23
N ILE A 212 12.61 -3.62 9.84
CA ILE A 212 12.74 -2.50 10.79
C ILE A 212 13.55 -2.93 12.03
N LEU A 213 13.26 -4.11 12.58
CA LEU A 213 13.99 -4.68 13.71
C LEU A 213 15.47 -4.85 13.38
N LEU A 214 15.79 -5.40 12.21
CA LEU A 214 17.19 -5.59 11.78
C LEU A 214 17.90 -4.25 11.59
N THR A 215 17.27 -3.26 10.96
CA THR A 215 17.80 -1.90 10.81
C THR A 215 18.12 -1.28 12.18
N GLY A 216 17.15 -1.28 13.11
CA GLY A 216 17.35 -0.73 14.45
C GLY A 216 18.42 -1.47 15.23
N SER A 217 18.49 -2.80 15.11
CA SER A 217 19.47 -3.63 15.83
C SER A 217 20.90 -3.37 15.38
N VAL A 218 21.12 -3.25 14.06
CA VAL A 218 22.44 -2.95 13.51
C VAL A 218 22.90 -1.57 13.96
N ILE A 219 22.05 -0.55 13.84
CA ILE A 219 22.37 0.82 14.28
C ILE A 219 22.66 0.86 15.78
N ASN A 220 21.83 0.19 16.58
CA ASN A 220 22.01 0.11 18.04
C ASN A 220 23.34 -0.54 18.43
N ALA A 221 23.74 -1.60 17.73
CA ALA A 221 24.97 -2.34 18.03
C ALA A 221 26.24 -1.65 17.54
N THR A 222 26.15 -0.78 16.53
CA THR A 222 27.32 -0.17 15.87
C THR A 222 27.54 1.29 16.25
N VAL A 223 26.47 2.05 16.40
CA VAL A 223 26.51 3.49 16.70
C VAL A 223 26.15 3.77 18.16
N GLY A 224 25.18 3.01 18.70
CA GLY A 224 24.77 3.09 20.10
C GLY A 224 23.26 3.09 20.29
N SER A 225 22.81 2.92 21.53
CA SER A 225 21.39 2.82 21.91
C SER A 225 20.72 4.14 22.26
N GLY A 226 21.52 5.20 22.47
CA GLY A 226 21.04 6.53 22.80
C GLY A 226 20.42 7.27 21.62
N ARG A 227 20.01 8.53 21.86
CA ARG A 227 19.63 9.43 20.77
C ARG A 227 20.83 9.68 19.87
N LEU A 228 20.67 9.41 18.58
CA LEU A 228 21.68 9.71 17.56
C LEU A 228 21.78 11.21 17.34
N GLN A 229 23.01 11.72 17.27
CA GLN A 229 23.28 13.12 16.92
C GLN A 229 23.12 13.34 15.41
N GLU A 230 23.58 12.37 14.61
CA GLU A 230 23.34 12.30 13.17
C GLU A 230 22.31 11.21 12.91
N PRO A 231 21.09 11.54 12.42
CA PRO A 231 20.07 10.53 12.15
C PRO A 231 20.47 9.66 10.96
N PHE A 232 20.20 8.36 11.06
CA PHE A 232 20.22 7.51 9.86
C PHE A 232 18.98 7.84 9.03
N ALA A 233 19.17 8.32 7.80
CA ALA A 233 18.08 8.79 6.95
C ALA A 233 18.11 8.10 5.58
N VAL A 234 17.45 6.94 5.49
CA VAL A 234 17.25 6.21 4.22
C VAL A 234 15.80 5.77 4.15
N ALA A 235 15.00 6.40 3.30
CA ALA A 235 13.58 6.12 3.20
C ALA A 235 13.29 4.61 2.96
N PRO A 236 12.32 4.00 3.68
CA PRO A 236 11.44 4.62 4.67
C PRO A 236 12.02 4.72 6.07
N ASN A 237 13.19 4.13 6.31
CA ASN A 237 13.82 4.03 7.61
C ASN A 237 14.54 5.34 7.97
N ILE A 238 13.90 6.15 8.81
CA ILE A 238 14.58 7.24 9.50
C ILE A 238 14.71 6.86 10.97
N VAL A 239 15.95 6.77 11.45
CA VAL A 239 16.27 6.30 12.79
C VAL A 239 17.02 7.40 13.54
N VAL A 240 16.41 7.87 14.63
CA VAL A 240 17.03 8.76 15.64
C VAL A 240 17.14 8.07 16.99
N LEU A 241 16.18 7.19 17.30
CA LEU A 241 16.10 6.42 18.54
C LEU A 241 16.14 4.93 18.18
N PRO A 242 17.32 4.29 18.11
CA PRO A 242 17.45 2.90 17.66
C PRO A 242 16.60 1.92 18.48
N VAL A 243 16.49 2.15 19.79
CA VAL A 243 15.64 1.35 20.69
C VAL A 243 14.16 1.44 20.32
N LEU A 244 13.65 2.63 19.96
CA LEU A 244 12.26 2.79 19.53
C LEU A 244 12.01 2.03 18.21
N THR A 245 12.96 2.09 17.28
CA THR A 245 12.90 1.34 16.02
C THR A 245 12.91 -0.17 16.26
N ILE A 246 13.74 -0.67 17.17
CA ILE A 246 13.75 -2.08 17.59
C ILE A 246 12.38 -2.48 18.17
N VAL A 247 11.86 -1.72 19.14
CA VAL A 247 10.58 -2.00 19.79
C VAL A 247 9.44 -2.00 18.76
N THR A 248 9.43 -1.03 17.84
CA THR A 248 8.47 -0.96 16.74
C THR A 248 8.54 -2.21 15.86
N GLY A 249 9.75 -2.62 15.46
CA GLY A 249 9.97 -3.84 14.68
C GLY A 249 9.47 -5.10 15.39
N ILE A 250 9.78 -5.27 16.68
CA ILE A 250 9.30 -6.40 17.50
C ILE A 250 7.78 -6.42 17.58
N VAL A 251 7.15 -5.27 17.84
CA VAL A 251 5.69 -5.16 17.98
C VAL A 251 5.00 -5.46 16.65
N MET A 252 5.47 -4.89 15.53
CA MET A 252 4.94 -5.17 14.20
C MET A 252 5.12 -6.64 13.79
N LEU A 253 6.31 -7.21 14.02
CA LEU A 253 6.61 -8.62 13.74
C LEU A 253 5.68 -9.53 14.54
N SER A 254 5.62 -9.34 15.85
CA SER A 254 4.82 -10.15 16.77
C SER A 254 3.33 -10.03 16.44
N TRP A 255 2.86 -8.82 16.14
CA TRP A 255 1.47 -8.57 15.80
C TRP A 255 1.07 -9.19 14.45
N GLY A 256 1.92 -9.05 13.43
CA GLY A 256 1.72 -9.69 12.13
C GLY A 256 1.70 -11.21 12.24
N LEU A 257 2.61 -11.81 13.00
CA LEU A 257 2.60 -13.26 13.26
C LEU A 257 1.35 -13.71 14.03
N PHE A 258 0.91 -12.93 15.02
CA PHE A 258 -0.32 -13.19 15.76
C PHE A 258 -1.55 -13.16 14.84
N GLY A 259 -1.67 -12.14 13.99
CA GLY A 259 -2.76 -12.02 13.02
C GLY A 259 -2.74 -13.11 11.95
N PHE A 260 -1.56 -13.50 11.47
CA PHE A 260 -1.39 -14.65 10.58
C PHE A 260 -1.88 -15.94 11.23
N HIS A 261 -1.48 -16.17 12.48
CA HIS A 261 -1.88 -17.35 13.24
C HIS A 261 -3.39 -17.37 13.53
N LEU A 262 -3.96 -16.22 13.88
CA LEU A 262 -5.40 -16.04 14.07
C LEU A 262 -6.17 -16.41 12.80
N ALA A 263 -5.73 -15.91 11.65
CA ALA A 263 -6.33 -16.21 10.34
C ALA A 263 -6.16 -17.69 9.97
N ARG A 264 -4.97 -18.27 10.20
CA ARG A 264 -4.67 -19.69 9.94
C ARG A 264 -5.55 -20.62 10.78
N ARG A 265 -5.68 -20.32 12.08
CA ARG A 265 -6.49 -21.08 13.06
C ARG A 265 -7.97 -20.81 12.98
N GLU A 266 -8.40 -19.96 12.05
CA GLU A 266 -9.82 -19.74 11.80
C GLU A 266 -10.56 -19.12 13.00
N ARG A 267 -9.85 -18.42 13.88
CA ARG A 267 -10.43 -17.81 15.07
C ARG A 267 -10.98 -16.43 14.74
N ALA A 268 -12.08 -16.08 15.39
CA ALA A 268 -12.62 -14.73 15.30
C ALA A 268 -11.71 -13.76 16.06
N PRO A 269 -11.37 -12.59 15.49
CA PRO A 269 -10.67 -11.54 16.22
C PRO A 269 -11.55 -11.03 17.37
N SER A 270 -10.98 -10.95 18.57
CA SER A 270 -11.62 -10.29 19.71
C SER A 270 -11.61 -8.76 19.50
N PRO A 271 -12.47 -7.98 20.18
CA PRO A 271 -12.40 -6.52 20.12
C PRO A 271 -11.02 -5.97 20.50
N LEU A 272 -10.36 -6.62 21.48
CA LEU A 272 -9.00 -6.30 21.90
C LEU A 272 -7.98 -6.38 20.74
N TYR A 273 -8.21 -7.26 19.75
CA TYR A 273 -7.35 -7.33 18.57
C TYR A 273 -7.31 -5.99 17.83
N PHE A 274 -8.45 -5.33 17.65
CA PHE A 274 -8.48 -4.04 16.95
C PHE A 274 -7.85 -2.91 17.78
N VAL A 275 -8.02 -2.93 19.11
CA VAL A 275 -7.39 -1.96 20.02
C VAL A 275 -5.86 -2.08 19.97
N VAL A 276 -5.34 -3.31 20.04
CA VAL A 276 -3.90 -3.55 19.95
C VAL A 276 -3.37 -3.19 18.55
N CYS A 277 -4.13 -3.47 17.48
CA CYS A 277 -3.77 -3.03 16.14
C CYS A 277 -3.65 -1.50 16.03
N ALA A 278 -4.55 -0.75 16.69
CA ALA A 278 -4.46 0.71 16.76
C ALA A 278 -3.22 1.16 17.55
N ALA A 279 -2.88 0.48 18.65
CA ALA A 279 -1.64 0.76 19.39
C ALA A 279 -0.37 0.49 18.56
N VAL A 280 -0.35 -0.61 17.80
CA VAL A 280 0.73 -0.95 16.85
C VAL A 280 0.86 0.14 15.77
N TYR A 281 -0.26 0.61 15.22
CA TYR A 281 -0.28 1.73 14.28
C TYR A 281 0.29 3.00 14.90
N VAL A 282 -0.14 3.40 16.10
CA VAL A 282 0.36 4.59 16.77
C VAL A 282 1.86 4.49 17.01
N LEU A 283 2.35 3.36 17.51
CA LEU A 283 3.79 3.16 17.74
C LEU A 283 4.60 3.26 16.44
N ALA A 284 4.15 2.59 15.38
CA ALA A 284 4.79 2.67 14.08
C ALA A 284 4.74 4.10 13.53
N PHE A 285 3.61 4.79 13.67
CA PHE A 285 3.46 6.18 13.27
C PHE A 285 4.45 7.08 14.03
N LEU A 286 4.61 6.88 15.34
CA LEU A 286 5.61 7.62 16.12
C LEU A 286 7.03 7.40 15.61
N ASN A 287 7.41 6.15 15.32
CA ASN A 287 8.72 5.80 14.78
C ASN A 287 8.99 6.44 13.41
N PHE A 288 7.98 6.50 12.54
CA PHE A 288 8.10 6.97 11.15
C PHE A 288 7.64 8.41 10.90
N THR A 289 7.12 9.12 11.90
CA THR A 289 6.58 10.49 11.72
C THR A 289 7.02 11.46 12.81
N ILE A 290 6.89 11.10 14.10
CA ILE A 290 7.21 12.04 15.19
C ILE A 290 8.71 12.11 15.49
N VAL A 291 9.44 11.01 15.31
CA VAL A 291 10.91 11.02 15.37
C VAL A 291 11.53 11.99 14.32
N GLN A 292 10.82 12.24 13.22
CA GLN A 292 11.25 13.11 12.12
C GLN A 292 10.85 14.58 12.32
N LEU A 293 9.74 14.84 13.02
CA LEU A 293 9.20 16.20 13.24
C LEU A 293 9.72 16.90 14.49
N GLY A 294 10.30 16.18 15.45
CA GLY A 294 10.71 16.75 16.75
C GLY A 294 12.19 16.68 17.10
N LEU A 295 13.00 15.94 16.34
CA LEU A 295 14.39 15.62 16.74
C LEU A 295 15.45 15.77 15.65
N VAL A 296 15.05 15.99 14.39
CA VAL A 296 15.96 16.28 13.27
C VAL A 296 16.04 17.79 13.15
N ASP A 297 17.13 18.39 13.62
CA ASP A 297 17.41 19.81 13.34
C ASP A 297 17.51 19.97 11.81
N SER A 298 16.61 20.76 11.24
CA SER A 298 16.55 21.08 9.81
C SER A 298 17.82 21.78 9.30
N SER A 299 18.72 22.20 10.20
CA SER A 299 20.04 22.75 9.87
C SER A 299 21.19 21.75 9.87
N ALA A 300 21.03 20.55 10.46
CA ALA A 300 22.11 19.57 10.61
C ALA A 300 22.18 18.55 9.46
N ALA A 301 21.09 18.40 8.69
CA ALA A 301 21.09 17.61 7.48
C ALA A 301 21.68 18.45 6.34
N GLY A 302 22.99 18.37 6.12
CA GLY A 302 23.68 18.82 4.89
C GLY A 302 23.27 18.04 3.64
N VAL A 303 22.00 17.65 3.56
CA VAL A 303 21.36 16.93 2.47
C VAL A 303 20.48 17.94 1.77
N SER A 304 20.96 18.48 0.66
CA SER A 304 20.13 19.21 -0.30
C SER A 304 18.90 18.35 -0.64
N GLY A 305 17.73 18.71 -0.10
CA GLY A 305 16.48 17.93 -0.18
C GLY A 305 15.73 17.72 1.16
N ALA A 306 16.28 18.18 2.28
CA ALA A 306 15.81 17.87 3.65
C ALA A 306 14.48 18.51 4.11
N ASP A 307 13.78 19.32 3.30
CA ASP A 307 12.49 19.91 3.69
C ASP A 307 11.25 19.06 3.32
N GLY A 308 11.43 17.90 2.65
CA GLY A 308 10.31 17.04 2.22
C GLY A 308 10.13 15.71 2.96
N ALA A 309 11.10 15.31 3.79
CA ALA A 309 11.20 13.95 4.29
C ALA A 309 10.33 13.63 5.52
N ALA A 310 9.83 14.64 6.24
CA ALA A 310 9.05 14.46 7.47
C ALA A 310 7.58 14.05 7.25
N ALA A 311 7.12 14.00 6.00
CA ALA A 311 5.73 13.66 5.64
C ALA A 311 5.56 12.25 5.01
N VAL A 312 6.64 11.50 4.77
CA VAL A 312 6.67 10.51 3.67
C VAL A 312 6.16 9.11 4.03
N HIS A 313 5.76 8.81 5.27
CA HIS A 313 5.39 7.41 5.60
C HIS A 313 4.13 7.24 6.44
N ALA A 314 3.45 8.31 6.83
CA ALA A 314 2.23 8.24 7.63
C ALA A 314 1.13 7.38 6.95
N ALA A 315 0.98 7.55 5.64
CA ALA A 315 0.04 6.76 4.84
C ALA A 315 0.47 5.29 4.76
N LEU A 316 1.75 5.04 4.50
CA LEU A 316 2.31 3.70 4.40
C LEU A 316 2.12 2.89 5.69
N ILE A 317 2.29 3.52 6.86
CA ILE A 317 2.08 2.89 8.16
C ILE A 317 0.62 2.54 8.41
N PHE A 318 -0.31 3.44 8.09
CA PHE A 318 -1.73 3.15 8.20
C PHE A 318 -2.11 1.94 7.33
N MET A 319 -1.59 1.90 6.12
CA MET A 319 -1.93 0.87 5.15
C MET A 319 -1.38 -0.50 5.54
N VAL A 320 -0.09 -0.58 5.91
CA VAL A 320 0.54 -1.86 6.25
C VAL A 320 -0.05 -2.48 7.52
N THR A 321 -0.52 -1.66 8.47
CA THR A 321 -1.05 -2.14 9.75
C THR A 321 -2.51 -2.55 9.69
N THR A 322 -3.36 -1.88 8.88
CA THR A 322 -4.82 -2.08 8.94
C THR A 322 -5.36 -3.15 7.99
N MET A 323 -4.69 -3.44 6.87
CA MET A 323 -5.19 -4.43 5.88
C MET A 323 -5.36 -5.83 6.47
N GLY A 324 -4.38 -6.30 7.26
CA GLY A 324 -4.43 -7.63 7.88
C GLY A 324 -5.62 -7.78 8.82
N ALA A 325 -5.84 -6.77 9.67
CA ALA A 325 -6.94 -6.77 10.63
C ALA A 325 -8.31 -6.69 9.94
N TYR A 326 -8.40 -5.90 8.88
CA TYR A 326 -9.61 -5.79 8.08
C TYR A 326 -10.01 -7.14 7.47
N PHE A 327 -9.09 -7.84 6.81
CA PHE A 327 -9.40 -9.13 6.20
C PHE A 327 -9.63 -10.24 7.23
N ALA A 328 -9.00 -10.17 8.40
CA ALA A 328 -9.31 -11.07 9.52
C ALA A 328 -10.77 -10.91 9.99
N ASN A 329 -11.26 -9.66 10.07
CA ASN A 329 -12.66 -9.39 10.37
C ASN A 329 -13.61 -9.93 9.29
N LEU A 330 -13.33 -9.65 8.01
CA LEU A 330 -14.16 -10.19 6.91
C LEU A 330 -14.19 -11.72 6.90
N ALA A 331 -13.04 -12.38 7.09
CA ALA A 331 -12.98 -13.84 7.17
C ALA A 331 -13.81 -14.40 8.34
N SER A 332 -13.82 -13.70 9.48
CA SER A 332 -14.67 -14.08 10.61
C SER A 332 -16.16 -13.88 10.33
N ARG A 333 -16.53 -12.82 9.62
CA ARG A 333 -17.93 -12.54 9.25
C ARG A 333 -18.46 -13.55 8.23
N GLU A 334 -17.64 -13.88 7.24
CA GLU A 334 -17.93 -14.91 6.23
C GLU A 334 -18.28 -16.25 6.89
N ARG A 335 -17.49 -16.68 7.89
CA ARG A 335 -17.78 -17.91 8.64
C ARG A 335 -19.08 -17.88 9.42
N ARG A 336 -19.47 -16.71 9.92
CA ARG A 336 -20.71 -16.54 10.69
C ARG A 336 -21.94 -16.39 9.80
N GLY A 337 -21.80 -16.51 8.47
CA GLY A 337 -22.89 -16.30 7.51
C GLY A 337 -23.38 -14.85 7.46
N LEU A 338 -22.58 -13.89 7.95
CA LEU A 338 -22.93 -12.47 7.91
C LEU A 338 -22.59 -11.91 6.52
N SER A 339 -23.31 -10.87 6.09
CA SER A 339 -23.01 -10.20 4.82
C SER A 339 -21.57 -9.66 4.80
N VAL A 340 -20.82 -9.94 3.74
CA VAL A 340 -19.40 -9.58 3.53
C VAL A 340 -19.22 -8.75 2.26
#